data_AF-A0A7V4Y405-F1
#
_entry.id   AF-A0A7V4Y405-F1
#
_cell.length_a   1.000
_cell.length_b   1.000
_cell.length_c   1.000
_cell.angle_alpha   90.00
_cell.angle_beta   90.00
_cell.angle_gamma   90.00
#
_symmetry.space_group_name_H-M   'P 1'
#
loop_
_entity.id
_entity.type
_entity.pdbx_description
1 polymer ?
#
loop_
_entity_poly.entity_id
_entity_poly.type
_entity_poly.pdbx_seq_one_letter_code
_entity_poly.pdbx_strand_id
1 'polypeptide(L)'
;AVRGVPKRFKADRSDRSNLTDLTDQERWALYAPWLESADPAVRANAVICLIHQANFLLDQQIAALEKSFVEEGGYSEQLAAARLAHRAKKRLDRTDQSDRSDPTDQIPPCPQCGKPMVLRTAKSGKNAGSSFWGCSDYPNCKGVVKL
;
A
#
# COMPACT_ATOMS: atom_id res chain seq x y z
N ALA A 1 20.80 4.06 36.99
CA ALA A 1 19.62 3.46 37.65
C ALA A 1 18.43 3.37 36.66
N VAL A 2 17.66 4.44 36.45
CA VAL A 2 16.48 4.46 35.53
C VAL A 2 16.82 4.14 34.06
N ARG A 3 17.89 4.74 33.52
CA ARG A 3 18.36 4.50 32.14
C ARG A 3 18.77 3.04 31.83
N GLY A 4 18.92 2.22 32.88
CA GLY A 4 19.29 0.81 32.76
C GLY A 4 18.09 -0.14 32.69
N VAL A 5 16.88 0.32 33.01
CA VAL A 5 15.65 -0.52 33.04
C VAL A 5 15.41 -1.20 31.68
N PRO A 6 15.45 -0.50 30.53
CA PRO A 6 15.24 -1.15 29.22
C PRO A 6 16.35 -2.14 28.86
N LYS A 7 17.58 -1.90 29.33
CA LYS A 7 18.75 -2.75 29.03
C LYS A 7 18.72 -4.06 29.79
N ARG A 8 18.22 -4.04 31.04
CA ARG A 8 18.10 -5.23 31.90
C ARG A 8 17.06 -6.20 31.36
N PHE A 9 15.96 -5.68 30.82
CA PHE A 9 14.91 -6.50 30.21
C PHE A 9 15.38 -7.19 28.91
N LYS A 10 16.22 -6.53 28.11
CA LYS A 10 16.84 -7.15 26.91
C LYS A 10 17.90 -8.21 27.23
N ALA A 11 18.42 -8.27 28.46
CA ALA A 11 19.52 -9.14 28.84
C ALA A 11 19.08 -10.49 29.42
N ASP A 12 17.83 -10.60 29.87
CA ASP A 12 17.27 -11.88 30.32
C ASP A 12 16.91 -12.74 29.09
N ARG A 13 17.80 -13.67 28.75
CA ARG A 13 17.66 -14.55 27.58
C ARG A 13 16.48 -15.53 27.69
N SER A 14 15.91 -15.70 28.88
CA SER A 14 14.76 -16.59 29.15
C SER A 14 13.41 -15.92 28.90
N ASP A 15 13.34 -14.60 29.08
CA ASP A 15 12.10 -13.84 28.94
C ASP A 15 12.03 -13.22 27.55
N ARG A 16 11.27 -13.89 26.68
CA ARG A 16 11.03 -13.48 25.29
C ARG A 16 9.91 -12.45 25.15
N SER A 17 9.29 -12.01 26.24
CA SER A 17 8.27 -10.98 26.15
C SER A 17 8.91 -9.70 25.60
N ASN A 18 8.33 -9.15 24.54
CA ASN A 18 8.75 -7.86 24.04
C ASN A 18 8.22 -6.82 25.02
N LEU A 19 8.93 -5.73 25.31
CA LEU A 19 8.43 -4.66 26.21
C LEU A 19 7.07 -4.10 25.76
N THR A 20 6.70 -4.33 24.49
CA THR A 20 5.41 -4.02 23.89
C THR A 20 4.24 -4.84 24.46
N ASP A 21 4.51 -5.99 25.06
CA ASP A 21 3.47 -6.95 25.48
C ASP A 21 3.03 -6.72 26.94
N LEU A 22 3.79 -5.90 27.68
CA LEU A 22 3.45 -5.52 29.05
C LEU A 22 2.25 -4.57 29.06
N THR A 23 1.37 -4.73 30.04
CA THR A 23 0.33 -3.74 30.35
C THR A 23 0.95 -2.44 30.87
N ASP A 24 0.20 -1.34 30.81
CA ASP A 24 0.69 -0.05 31.33
C ASP A 24 1.02 -0.11 32.84
N GLN A 25 0.28 -0.92 33.60
CA GLN A 25 0.52 -1.11 35.04
C GLN A 25 1.83 -1.86 35.31
N GLU A 26 2.13 -2.91 34.54
CA GLU A 26 3.40 -3.65 34.65
C GLU A 26 4.59 -2.77 34.23
N ARG A 27 4.43 -1.95 33.18
CA ARG A 27 5.44 -0.98 32.78
C ARG A 27 5.68 0.07 33.87
N TRP A 28 4.61 0.58 34.49
CA TRP A 28 4.71 1.52 35.61
C TRP A 28 5.51 0.94 36.77
N ALA A 29 5.23 -0.32 37.14
CA ALA A 29 5.91 -1.01 38.23
C ALA A 29 7.44 -1.07 38.06
N LEU A 30 7.94 -1.13 36.82
CA LEU A 30 9.39 -1.10 36.53
C LEU A 30 10.06 0.22 36.91
N TYR A 31 9.33 1.34 36.86
CA TYR A 31 9.86 2.67 37.14
C TYR A 31 9.44 3.21 38.51
N ALA A 32 8.40 2.63 39.13
CA ALA A 32 7.86 3.00 40.43
C ALA A 32 8.93 3.22 41.53
N PRO A 33 10.00 2.40 41.66
CA PRO A 33 11.02 2.63 42.70
C PRO A 33 11.68 4.01 42.66
N TRP A 34 11.74 4.65 41.48
CA TRP A 34 12.28 6.00 41.33
C TRP A 34 11.20 7.07 41.23
N LEU A 35 10.07 6.77 40.58
CA LEU A 35 8.98 7.73 40.40
C LEU A 35 8.17 7.97 41.67
N GLU A 36 8.10 6.99 42.57
CA GLU A 36 7.39 7.07 43.85
C GLU A 36 8.35 7.24 45.03
N SER A 37 9.63 7.54 44.76
CA SER A 37 10.62 7.78 45.80
C SER A 37 10.18 8.93 46.72
N ALA A 38 10.41 8.79 48.03
CA ALA A 38 10.13 9.86 49.00
C ALA A 38 10.94 11.13 48.73
N ASP A 39 12.15 10.98 48.18
CA ASP A 39 13.04 12.10 47.83
C ASP A 39 12.57 12.78 46.52
N PRO A 40 12.17 14.06 46.56
CA PRO A 40 11.77 14.81 45.37
C PRO A 40 12.87 14.91 44.30
N ALA A 41 14.14 14.96 44.69
CA ALA A 41 15.25 15.05 43.76
C ALA A 41 15.41 13.76 42.94
N VAL A 42 15.19 12.60 43.57
CA VAL A 42 15.21 11.30 42.88
C VAL A 42 14.09 11.21 41.86
N ARG A 43 12.87 11.63 42.22
CA ARG A 43 11.73 11.65 41.28
C ARG A 43 11.99 12.56 40.09
N ALA A 44 12.46 13.79 40.33
CA ALA A 44 12.76 14.75 39.27
C ALA A 44 13.84 14.22 38.31
N ASN A 45 14.92 13.65 38.84
CA ASN A 45 15.99 13.04 38.04
C ASN A 45 15.49 11.85 37.21
N ALA A 46 14.57 11.05 37.74
CA ALA A 46 13.94 9.96 37.02
C ALA A 46 13.11 10.47 35.83
N VAL A 47 12.27 11.48 36.04
CA VAL A 47 11.45 12.10 34.99
C VAL A 47 12.34 12.70 33.89
N ILE A 48 13.38 13.45 34.23
CA ILE A 48 14.33 14.00 33.25
C ILE A 48 14.95 12.89 32.40
N CYS A 49 15.36 11.78 33.03
CA CYS A 49 15.91 10.64 32.30
C CYS A 49 14.89 10.01 31.33
N LEU A 50 13.64 9.89 31.75
CA LEU A 50 12.57 9.32 30.90
C LEU A 50 12.24 10.23 29.73
N ILE A 51 12.17 11.55 29.93
CA ILE A 51 11.96 12.52 28.85
C ILE A 51 13.09 12.42 27.82
N HIS A 52 14.34 12.39 28.26
CA HIS A 52 15.47 12.26 27.35
C HIS A 52 15.43 10.94 26.56
N GLN A 53 15.04 9.85 27.21
CA GLN A 53 14.91 8.55 26.56
C GLN A 53 13.76 8.54 25.55
N ALA A 54 12.62 9.14 25.88
CA ALA A 54 11.48 9.26 24.97
C ALA A 54 11.85 10.06 23.72
N ASN A 55 12.50 11.22 23.90
CA ASN A 55 12.95 12.05 22.77
C ASN A 55 13.90 11.26 21.86
N PHE A 56 14.92 10.61 22.43
CA PHE A 56 15.85 9.79 21.65
C PHE A 56 15.13 8.68 20.86
N LEU A 57 14.16 7.99 21.46
CA LEU A 57 13.41 6.93 20.77
C LEU A 57 12.52 7.48 19.66
N LEU A 58 11.91 8.65 19.85
CA LEU A 58 11.13 9.34 18.83
C LEU A 58 12.00 9.76 17.65
N ASP A 59 13.18 10.33 17.91
CA ASP A 59 14.14 10.71 16.87
C ASP A 59 14.55 9.50 16.03
N GLN A 60 14.83 8.36 16.69
CA GLN A 60 15.18 7.12 15.99
C GLN A 60 14.02 6.55 15.16
N GLN A 61 12.77 6.70 15.63
CA GLN A 61 11.59 6.30 14.85
C GLN A 61 11.40 7.19 13.62
N ILE A 62 11.58 8.50 13.76
CA ILE A 62 11.52 9.45 12.64
C ILE A 62 12.57 9.09 11.59
N ALA A 63 13.83 8.93 12.00
CA ALA A 63 14.92 8.56 11.10
C ALA A 63 14.68 7.22 10.39
N ALA A 64 14.10 6.24 11.09
CA ALA A 64 13.75 4.95 10.49
C ALA A 64 12.62 5.09 9.46
N LEU A 65 11.58 5.88 9.77
CA LEU A 65 10.48 6.15 8.84
C LEU A 65 10.96 6.90 7.60
N GLU A 66 11.79 7.92 7.77
CA GLU A 66 12.42 8.65 6.67
C GLU A 66 13.20 7.72 5.75
N LYS A 67 14.02 6.83 6.33
CA LYS A 67 14.78 5.85 5.56
C LYS A 67 13.87 4.90 4.78
N SER A 68 12.84 4.33 5.43
CA SER A 68 11.87 3.46 4.73
C SER A 68 11.15 4.19 3.61
N PHE A 69 10.83 5.47 3.79
CA PHE A 69 10.16 6.26 2.78
C PHE A 69 11.06 6.49 1.55
N VAL A 70 12.36 6.71 1.75
CA VAL A 70 13.33 6.87 0.66
C VAL A 70 13.61 5.55 -0.07
N GLU A 71 13.71 4.43 0.66
CA GLU A 71 14.06 3.13 0.08
C GLU A 71 12.86 2.41 -0.56
N GLU A 72 11.69 2.45 0.08
CA GLU A 72 10.52 1.65 -0.28
C GLU A 72 9.38 2.49 -0.90
N GLY A 73 9.53 3.81 -0.93
CA GLY A 73 8.50 4.74 -1.41
C GLY A 73 7.35 4.92 -0.42
N GLY A 74 6.49 5.91 -0.70
CA GLY A 74 5.33 6.21 0.14
C GLY A 74 4.16 5.23 -0.05
N TYR A 75 3.17 5.28 0.86
CA TYR A 75 1.98 4.41 0.83
C TYR A 75 1.25 4.42 -0.53
N SER A 76 1.05 5.60 -1.14
CA SER A 76 0.38 5.73 -2.44
C SER A 76 1.16 5.07 -3.58
N GLU A 77 2.49 5.16 -3.55
CA GLU A 77 3.38 4.53 -4.52
C GLU A 77 3.38 3.01 -4.36
N GLN A 78 3.50 2.52 -3.13
CA GLN A 78 3.40 1.10 -2.81
C GLN A 78 2.04 0.51 -3.24
N LEU A 79 0.93 1.23 -3.00
CA LEU A 79 -0.40 0.80 -3.43
C LEU A 79 -0.54 0.79 -4.96
N ALA A 80 0.06 1.77 -5.66
CA ALA A 80 0.10 1.79 -7.11
C ALA A 80 0.92 0.62 -7.67
N ALA A 81 2.09 0.34 -7.11
CA ALA A 81 2.92 -0.80 -7.46
C ALA A 81 2.17 -2.13 -7.24
N ALA A 82 1.51 -2.29 -6.09
CA ALA A 82 0.68 -3.48 -5.79
C ALA A 82 -0.47 -3.65 -6.80
N ARG A 83 -1.16 -2.57 -7.19
CA ARG A 83 -2.22 -2.60 -8.21
C ARG A 83 -1.68 -3.01 -9.58
N LEU A 84 -0.51 -2.51 -9.98
CA LEU A 84 0.14 -2.89 -11.23
C LEU A 84 0.56 -4.37 -11.22
N ALA A 85 1.14 -4.84 -10.13
CA ALA A 85 1.51 -6.25 -9.94
C ALA A 85 0.28 -7.17 -10.04
N HIS A 86 -0.82 -6.82 -9.38
CA HIS A 86 -2.07 -7.58 -9.46
C HIS A 86 -2.62 -7.64 -10.91
N ARG A 87 -2.59 -6.52 -11.65
CA ARG A 87 -2.98 -6.47 -13.07
C ARG A 87 -2.06 -7.28 -13.97
N ALA A 88 -0.76 -7.32 -13.68
CA ALA A 88 0.21 -8.12 -14.41
C ALA A 88 -0.04 -9.61 -14.19
N LYS A 89 -0.25 -10.03 -12.93
CA LYS A 89 -0.59 -11.41 -12.58
C LYS A 89 -1.89 -11.86 -13.27
N LYS A 90 -2.96 -11.05 -13.20
CA LYS A 90 -4.22 -11.34 -13.90
C LYS A 90 -4.05 -11.49 -15.42
N ARG A 91 -3.15 -10.71 -16.03
CA ARG A 91 -2.83 -10.87 -17.47
C ARG A 91 -2.09 -12.17 -17.78
N LEU A 92 -1.19 -12.60 -16.89
CA LEU A 92 -0.51 -13.88 -17.01
C LEU A 92 -1.49 -15.04 -16.86
N ASP A 93 -2.38 -14.98 -15.87
CA ASP A 93 -3.41 -16.00 -15.64
C ASP A 93 -4.38 -16.11 -16.83
N ARG A 94 -4.65 -14.99 -17.53
CA ARG A 94 -5.48 -14.98 -18.77
C ARG A 94 -4.78 -15.63 -19.99
N THR A 95 -3.53 -16.06 -19.90
CA THR A 95 -2.90 -16.89 -20.95
C THR A 95 -3.28 -18.36 -20.87
N ASP A 96 -4.02 -18.78 -19.83
CA ASP A 96 -4.75 -20.05 -19.83
C ASP A 96 -5.98 -19.92 -20.75
N GLN A 97 -5.90 -20.56 -21.93
CA GLN A 97 -6.89 -20.56 -23.02
C GLN A 97 -8.24 -21.24 -22.66
N SER A 98 -8.55 -21.41 -21.37
CA SER A 98 -9.77 -22.05 -20.90
C SER A 98 -10.92 -21.08 -20.61
N ASP A 99 -10.69 -19.77 -20.53
CA ASP A 99 -11.74 -18.78 -20.25
C ASP A 99 -12.17 -18.01 -21.52
N ARG A 100 -12.83 -18.73 -22.44
CA ARG A 100 -13.46 -18.18 -23.67
C ARG A 100 -14.74 -17.38 -23.40
N SER A 101 -14.72 -16.54 -22.38
CA SER A 101 -15.87 -15.76 -21.91
C SER A 101 -15.67 -14.25 -22.08
N ASP A 102 -14.53 -13.79 -22.61
CA ASP A 102 -14.26 -12.36 -22.77
C ASP A 102 -15.00 -11.83 -24.02
N PRO A 103 -15.98 -10.90 -23.89
CA PRO A 103 -16.79 -10.41 -25.00
C PRO A 103 -15.99 -9.69 -26.10
N THR A 104 -14.70 -9.44 -25.89
CA THR A 104 -13.79 -8.83 -26.86
C THR A 104 -13.41 -9.75 -28.02
N ASP A 105 -13.56 -11.08 -27.90
CA ASP A 105 -13.28 -12.02 -29.01
C ASP A 105 -14.28 -11.89 -30.17
N GLN A 106 -15.43 -11.23 -29.95
CA GLN A 106 -16.43 -10.99 -30.98
C GLN A 106 -16.21 -9.69 -31.77
N ILE A 107 -15.13 -8.94 -31.49
CA ILE A 107 -14.85 -7.69 -32.20
C ILE A 107 -14.19 -8.02 -33.56
N PRO A 108 -14.88 -7.82 -34.70
CA PRO A 108 -14.26 -8.11 -35.99
C PRO A 108 -13.10 -7.14 -36.27
N PRO A 109 -12.02 -7.60 -36.94
CA PRO A 109 -10.98 -6.71 -37.43
C PRO A 109 -11.53 -5.83 -38.56
N CYS A 110 -11.01 -4.61 -38.67
CA CYS A 110 -11.41 -3.70 -39.74
C CYS A 110 -11.00 -4.27 -41.11
N PRO A 111 -11.91 -4.39 -42.09
CA PRO A 111 -11.59 -4.94 -43.42
C PRO A 111 -10.64 -4.06 -44.24
N GLN A 112 -10.35 -2.83 -43.79
CA GLN A 112 -9.50 -1.88 -44.50
C GLN A 112 -8.06 -1.81 -43.94
N CYS A 113 -7.87 -2.07 -42.65
CA CYS A 113 -6.56 -1.87 -41.99
C CYS A 113 -6.22 -2.90 -40.91
N GLY A 114 -7.10 -3.86 -40.62
CA GLY A 114 -6.90 -4.89 -39.59
C GLY A 114 -6.99 -4.41 -38.14
N LYS A 115 -7.05 -3.10 -37.86
CA LYS A 115 -7.22 -2.55 -36.51
C LYS A 115 -8.57 -2.97 -35.88
N PRO A 116 -8.68 -3.06 -34.54
CA PRO A 116 -9.91 -3.45 -33.88
C PRO A 116 -11.04 -2.44 -34.15
N MET A 117 -12.28 -2.94 -34.22
CA MET A 117 -13.47 -2.12 -34.44
C MET A 117 -14.14 -1.75 -33.11
N VAL A 118 -14.92 -0.66 -33.13
CA VAL A 118 -15.67 -0.14 -31.98
C VAL A 118 -17.14 -0.04 -32.36
N LEU A 119 -18.03 -0.46 -31.48
CA LEU A 119 -19.47 -0.36 -31.68
C LEU A 119 -19.90 1.12 -31.63
N ARG A 120 -20.51 1.61 -32.70
CA ARG A 120 -20.99 2.99 -32.84
C ARG A 120 -22.45 3.00 -33.26
N THR A 121 -23.21 3.98 -32.81
CA THR A 121 -24.61 4.16 -33.20
C THR A 121 -24.73 5.31 -34.20
N ALA A 122 -25.44 5.07 -35.31
CA ALA A 122 -25.68 6.08 -36.33
C ALA A 122 -26.59 7.19 -35.78
N LYS A 123 -26.10 8.44 -35.81
CA LYS A 123 -26.81 9.60 -35.23
C LYS A 123 -27.83 10.25 -36.17
N SER A 124 -27.73 10.03 -37.48
CA SER A 124 -28.57 10.71 -38.48
C SER A 124 -28.66 9.92 -39.80
N GLY A 125 -29.69 10.20 -40.60
CA GLY A 125 -29.97 9.56 -41.90
C GLY A 125 -30.95 8.38 -41.80
N LYS A 126 -31.09 7.65 -42.91
CA LYS A 126 -32.05 6.52 -43.06
C LYS A 126 -31.84 5.38 -42.05
N ASN A 127 -30.64 5.30 -41.46
CA ASN A 127 -30.25 4.26 -40.52
C ASN A 127 -30.04 4.80 -39.09
N ALA A 128 -30.58 5.98 -38.77
CA ALA A 128 -30.45 6.56 -37.42
C ALA A 128 -30.95 5.58 -36.34
N GLY A 129 -30.17 5.42 -35.27
CA GLY A 129 -30.45 4.47 -34.19
C GLY A 129 -29.89 3.05 -34.39
N SER A 130 -29.46 2.68 -35.61
CA SER A 130 -28.77 1.40 -35.82
C SER A 130 -27.32 1.45 -35.32
N SER A 131 -26.88 0.34 -34.72
CA SER A 131 -25.48 0.16 -34.33
C SER A 131 -24.68 -0.50 -35.46
N PHE A 132 -23.42 -0.12 -35.59
CA PHE A 132 -22.47 -0.67 -36.56
C PHE A 132 -21.07 -0.69 -35.96
N TRP A 133 -20.21 -1.56 -36.49
CA TRP A 133 -18.79 -1.55 -36.17
C TRP A 133 -18.08 -0.47 -36.99
N GLY A 134 -17.41 0.47 -36.34
CA GLY A 134 -16.55 1.46 -36.97
C GLY A 134 -15.09 1.28 -36.56
N CYS A 135 -14.14 1.54 -37.46
CA CYS A 135 -12.72 1.44 -37.12
C CYS A 135 -12.34 2.33 -35.93
N SER A 136 -11.50 1.80 -35.03
CA SER A 136 -10.91 2.57 -33.92
C SER A 136 -10.04 3.75 -34.39
N ASP A 137 -9.51 3.67 -35.61
CA ASP A 137 -8.60 4.66 -36.19
C ASP A 137 -9.30 5.73 -37.04
N TYR A 138 -10.62 5.87 -36.91
CA TYR A 138 -11.35 7.00 -37.51
C TYR A 138 -10.83 8.33 -36.91
N PRO A 139 -10.52 9.37 -37.72
CA PRO A 139 -10.91 9.57 -39.12
C PRO A 139 -9.94 9.02 -40.19
N ASN A 140 -8.77 8.52 -39.80
CA ASN A 140 -7.72 8.05 -40.71
C ASN A 140 -8.13 6.77 -41.46
N CYS A 141 -8.94 5.92 -40.81
CA CYS A 141 -9.58 4.77 -41.43
C CYS A 141 -11.11 4.86 -41.33
N LYS A 142 -11.79 4.79 -42.48
CA LYS A 142 -13.26 4.87 -42.58
C LYS A 142 -13.92 3.50 -42.74
N GLY A 143 -13.23 2.42 -42.38
CA GLY A 143 -13.78 1.07 -42.44
C GLY A 143 -14.97 0.90 -41.50
N VAL A 144 -16.07 0.36 -42.05
CA VAL A 144 -17.30 0.08 -41.33
C VAL A 144 -17.80 -1.33 -41.66
N VAL A 145 -18.43 -1.99 -40.70
CA VAL A 145 -19.04 -3.31 -40.84
C VAL A 145 -20.42 -3.23 -40.19
N LYS A 146 -21.45 -3.67 -40.91
CA LYS A 146 -22.80 -3.74 -40.33
C LYS A 146 -22.85 -4.86 -39.31
N LEU A 147 -23.56 -4.62 -38.21
CA LEU A 147 -23.99 -5.70 -37.33
C LEU A 147 -24.96 -6.62 -38.07
#